data_AF-A0A7K1C6K1-F1
#
_entry.id   AF-A0A7K1C6K1-F1
#
_cell.length_a   1.000
_cell.length_b   1.000
_cell.length_c   1.000
_cell.angle_alpha   90.00
_cell.angle_beta   90.00
_cell.angle_gamma   90.00
#
_symmetry.space_group_name_H-M   'P 1'
#
loop_
_entity.id
_entity.type
_entity.pdbx_description
1 polymer ?
#
loop_
_entity_poly.entity_id
_entity_poly.type
_entity_poly.pdbx_seq_one_letter_code
_entity_poly.pdbx_strand_id
1 'polypeptide(L)'
;MAVTHGAPSNPGNSSGSDTWKGDACSLVDAFRRGERSPLEELDASLAAIAASDLNAFSFLDPERARASAARADVSQPFGGLPIGVKELDQVTGWPDTEACAVFADRTATHTSVMVQRLQDAGAVLAGLTTASEFGGVNVTRTVLNGATHNPWRQGRTPGGSSGGSAAAVAGGLVTLATAGDGGGSIRIPAGFTGLVGLKATFGRIPRAPHAQLGNLTVNAGCVSRSVRDTARWFDVCAGRDARDPLSLADTDPWEPRLGTFLDTLRGKRVAVVPDWGGAVISPAMWNVLSSRIDGLIADFGWKRVDINTSLPSMGAAWSISGMIEIHAALAEHWPACADILTP
;
A
#
# COMPACT_ATOMS: atom_id res chain seq x y z
N MET A 1 24.80 -9.97 -29.84
CA MET A 1 23.52 -10.23 -30.52
C MET A 1 22.54 -10.73 -29.48
N ALA A 2 21.72 -9.83 -28.94
CA ALA A 2 20.77 -10.13 -27.88
C ALA A 2 19.38 -10.30 -28.51
N VAL A 3 18.79 -11.48 -28.31
CA VAL A 3 17.43 -11.81 -28.73
C VAL A 3 16.49 -11.30 -27.66
N THR A 4 15.69 -10.27 -27.99
CA THR A 4 14.57 -9.80 -27.19
C THR A 4 13.33 -10.62 -27.56
N HIS A 5 12.80 -11.40 -26.61
CA HIS A 5 11.48 -12.00 -26.76
C HIS A 5 10.42 -10.93 -26.45
N GLY A 6 9.88 -10.33 -27.51
CA GLY A 6 8.68 -9.51 -27.44
C GLY A 6 7.45 -10.39 -27.17
N ALA A 7 6.62 -9.97 -26.22
CA ALA A 7 5.28 -10.53 -26.05
C ALA A 7 4.42 -10.14 -27.26
N PRO A 8 3.54 -11.03 -27.76
CA PRO A 8 2.70 -10.71 -28.91
C PRO A 8 1.62 -9.70 -28.54
N SER A 9 1.62 -8.55 -29.20
CA SER A 9 0.49 -7.62 -29.21
C SER A 9 -0.59 -8.13 -30.17
N ASN A 10 -1.81 -8.27 -29.66
CA ASN A 10 -2.97 -8.59 -30.48
C ASN A 10 -3.60 -7.28 -30.97
N PRO A 11 -3.71 -7.01 -32.28
CA PRO A 11 -4.31 -5.80 -32.78
C PRO A 11 -5.82 -6.03 -32.96
N GLY A 12 -6.63 -5.48 -32.05
CA GLY A 12 -8.08 -5.57 -32.15
C GLY A 12 -8.82 -4.66 -31.18
N ASN A 13 -9.33 -3.54 -31.71
CA ASN A 13 -10.44 -2.73 -31.20
C ASN A 13 -10.20 -1.90 -29.93
N SER A 14 -9.54 -0.75 -30.07
CA SER A 14 -9.41 0.27 -29.02
C SER A 14 -10.65 1.14 -28.92
N SER A 15 -11.62 0.72 -28.11
CA SER A 15 -12.70 1.58 -27.62
C SER A 15 -12.90 1.34 -26.10
N GLY A 16 -12.40 2.27 -25.28
CA GLY A 16 -12.95 2.57 -23.95
C GLY A 16 -12.77 1.61 -22.76
N SER A 17 -12.27 0.38 -22.90
CA SER A 17 -12.35 -0.62 -21.80
C SER A 17 -11.11 -0.80 -20.90
N ASP A 18 -9.93 -0.36 -21.33
CA ASP A 18 -8.70 -0.70 -20.62
C ASP A 18 -8.36 0.32 -19.53
N THR A 19 -7.98 -0.18 -18.34
CA THR A 19 -7.45 0.64 -17.25
C THR A 19 -6.11 1.29 -17.59
N TRP A 20 -5.81 2.42 -16.96
CA TRP A 20 -4.55 3.13 -17.14
C TRP A 20 -3.33 2.26 -16.76
N LYS A 21 -2.36 2.20 -17.68
CA LYS A 21 -1.15 1.38 -17.52
C LYS A 21 0.05 2.14 -16.94
N GLY A 22 0.02 3.48 -16.97
CA GLY A 22 1.01 4.31 -16.30
C GLY A 22 0.83 4.34 -14.79
N ASP A 23 1.47 5.30 -14.13
CA ASP A 23 1.35 5.51 -12.69
C ASP A 23 0.22 6.51 -12.35
N ALA A 24 -0.05 6.71 -11.07
CA ALA A 24 -1.16 7.55 -10.62
C ALA A 24 -0.97 9.03 -11.00
N CYS A 25 0.25 9.57 -10.86
CA CYS A 25 0.54 10.95 -11.22
C CYS A 25 0.27 11.21 -12.71
N SER A 26 0.71 10.31 -13.61
CA SER A 26 0.45 10.45 -15.05
C SER A 26 -1.02 10.34 -15.43
N LEU A 27 -1.81 9.54 -14.71
CA LEU A 27 -3.25 9.45 -14.92
C LEU A 27 -3.94 10.78 -14.57
N VAL A 28 -3.60 11.38 -13.43
CA VAL A 28 -4.12 12.70 -13.07
C VAL A 28 -3.70 13.76 -14.10
N ASP A 29 -2.48 13.70 -14.62
CA ASP A 29 -2.04 14.61 -15.68
C ASP A 29 -2.83 14.39 -16.99
N ALA A 30 -3.20 13.15 -17.32
CA ALA A 30 -4.07 12.86 -18.46
C ALA A 30 -5.50 13.40 -18.26
N PHE A 31 -6.03 13.34 -17.04
CA PHE A 31 -7.30 13.98 -16.70
C PHE A 31 -7.24 15.49 -16.90
N ARG A 32 -6.17 16.15 -16.44
CA ARG A 32 -5.96 17.60 -16.61
C ARG A 32 -5.86 18.02 -18.07
N ARG A 33 -5.30 17.16 -18.94
CA ARG A 33 -5.23 17.39 -20.39
C ARG A 33 -6.52 17.01 -21.13
N GLY A 34 -7.50 16.43 -20.47
CA GLY A 34 -8.73 15.93 -21.09
C GLY A 34 -8.52 14.69 -21.99
N GLU A 35 -7.38 14.00 -21.85
CA GLU A 35 -7.06 12.78 -22.61
C GLU A 35 -7.78 11.54 -22.06
N ARG A 36 -8.22 11.62 -20.80
CA ARG A 36 -8.93 10.58 -20.07
C ARG A 36 -9.99 11.23 -19.17
N SER A 37 -11.13 10.57 -18.97
CA SER A 37 -12.15 11.02 -18.03
C SER A 37 -12.03 10.28 -16.68
N PRO A 38 -12.15 10.95 -15.52
CA PRO A 38 -12.23 10.30 -14.22
C PRO A 38 -13.34 9.26 -14.12
N LEU A 39 -14.52 9.55 -14.67
CA LEU A 39 -15.67 8.63 -14.62
C LEU A 39 -15.43 7.40 -15.49
N GLU A 40 -14.90 7.58 -16.71
CA GLU A 40 -14.59 6.46 -17.60
C GLU A 40 -13.47 5.59 -17.04
N GLU A 41 -12.45 6.19 -16.40
CA GLU A 41 -11.39 5.43 -15.75
C GLU A 41 -11.91 4.64 -14.54
N LEU A 42 -12.78 5.24 -13.72
CA LEU A 42 -13.43 4.52 -12.62
C LEU A 42 -14.25 3.32 -13.14
N ASP A 43 -15.04 3.52 -14.19
CA ASP A 43 -15.84 2.44 -14.77
C ASP A 43 -14.97 1.33 -15.36
N ALA A 44 -13.85 1.68 -16.01
CA ALA A 44 -12.86 0.71 -16.47
C ALA A 44 -12.22 -0.05 -15.30
N SER A 45 -11.88 0.63 -14.20
CA SER A 45 -11.36 0.00 -12.97
C SER A 45 -12.38 -0.96 -12.34
N LEU A 46 -13.64 -0.54 -12.19
CA LEU A 46 -14.70 -1.39 -11.62
C LEU A 46 -14.96 -2.62 -12.50
N ALA A 47 -14.94 -2.48 -13.83
CA ALA A 47 -15.06 -3.59 -14.76
C ALA A 47 -13.86 -4.55 -14.65
N ALA A 48 -12.63 -4.02 -14.55
CA ALA A 48 -11.43 -4.83 -14.35
C ALA A 48 -11.45 -5.57 -13.02
N ILE A 49 -11.92 -4.94 -11.94
CA ILE A 49 -12.08 -5.59 -10.63
C ILE A 49 -13.07 -6.75 -10.72
N ALA A 50 -14.23 -6.54 -11.36
CA ALA A 50 -15.24 -7.58 -11.52
C ALA A 50 -14.77 -8.77 -12.37
N ALA A 51 -13.90 -8.54 -13.35
CA ALA A 51 -13.35 -9.57 -14.23
C ALA A 51 -12.11 -10.29 -13.63
N SER A 52 -11.58 -9.82 -12.50
CA SER A 52 -10.33 -10.31 -11.92
C SER A 52 -10.54 -11.54 -11.03
N ASP A 53 -9.63 -12.51 -11.13
CA ASP A 53 -9.53 -13.66 -10.23
C ASP A 53 -8.52 -13.46 -9.08
N LEU A 54 -8.02 -12.23 -8.89
CA LEU A 54 -7.01 -11.93 -7.86
C LEU A 54 -7.57 -11.89 -6.44
N ASN A 55 -8.89 -11.74 -6.30
CA ASN A 55 -9.56 -11.55 -5.01
C ASN A 55 -8.90 -10.41 -4.19
N ALA A 56 -8.76 -9.24 -4.84
CA ALA A 56 -8.03 -8.09 -4.28
C ALA A 56 -8.91 -7.10 -3.50
N PHE A 57 -10.24 -7.18 -3.63
CA PHE A 57 -11.22 -6.30 -2.99
C PHE A 57 -12.20 -7.11 -2.14
N SER A 58 -12.44 -6.67 -0.90
CA SER A 58 -13.46 -7.24 -0.01
C SER A 58 -14.80 -6.51 -0.08
N PHE A 59 -14.80 -5.25 -0.55
CA PHE A 59 -16.00 -4.42 -0.67
C PHE A 59 -15.85 -3.39 -1.79
N LEU A 60 -16.96 -3.02 -2.43
CA LEU A 60 -17.03 -1.94 -3.43
C LEU A 60 -18.23 -1.03 -3.14
N ASP A 61 -18.09 0.26 -3.45
CA ASP A 61 -19.20 1.24 -3.39
C ASP A 61 -19.31 2.00 -4.73
N PRO A 62 -19.79 1.33 -5.80
CA PRO A 62 -19.79 1.91 -7.15
C PRO A 62 -20.65 3.17 -7.27
N GLU A 63 -21.74 3.26 -6.51
CA GLU A 63 -22.64 4.41 -6.55
C GLU A 63 -21.95 5.66 -6.02
N ARG A 64 -21.38 5.59 -4.81
CA ARG A 64 -20.64 6.70 -4.20
C ARG A 64 -19.41 7.05 -5.02
N ALA A 65 -18.68 6.04 -5.52
CA ALA A 65 -17.49 6.26 -6.34
C ALA A 65 -17.83 7.01 -7.63
N ARG A 66 -18.87 6.61 -8.37
CA ARG A 66 -19.29 7.29 -9.61
C ARG A 66 -19.76 8.71 -9.35
N ALA A 67 -20.53 8.92 -8.28
CA ALA A 67 -20.98 10.26 -7.89
C ALA A 67 -19.80 11.19 -7.51
N SER A 68 -18.71 10.64 -6.99
CA SER A 68 -17.46 11.37 -6.73
C SER A 68 -16.70 11.66 -8.03
N ALA A 69 -16.51 10.66 -8.89
CA ALA A 69 -15.79 10.80 -10.16
C ALA A 69 -16.46 11.80 -11.12
N ALA A 70 -17.80 11.81 -11.18
CA ALA A 70 -18.56 12.73 -12.02
C ALA A 70 -18.42 14.21 -11.60
N ARG A 71 -17.99 14.47 -10.36
CA ARG A 71 -17.80 15.82 -9.79
C ARG A 71 -16.35 16.13 -9.45
N ALA A 72 -15.43 15.31 -9.94
CA ALA A 72 -14.02 15.42 -9.58
C ALA A 72 -13.40 16.72 -10.10
N ASP A 73 -12.74 17.45 -9.20
CA ASP A 73 -11.88 18.58 -9.55
C ASP A 73 -10.48 18.05 -9.92
N VAL A 74 -10.21 17.93 -11.21
CA VAL A 74 -8.94 17.41 -11.75
C VAL A 74 -7.73 18.33 -11.48
N SER A 75 -7.96 19.55 -10.97
CA SER A 75 -6.87 20.43 -10.54
C SER A 75 -6.23 19.98 -9.21
N GLN A 76 -6.97 19.21 -8.40
CA GLN A 76 -6.48 18.66 -7.13
C GLN A 76 -5.32 17.66 -7.32
N PRO A 77 -4.50 17.40 -6.28
CA PRO A 77 -3.36 16.49 -6.39
C PRO A 77 -3.70 15.09 -6.90
N PHE A 78 -4.84 14.54 -6.46
CA PHE A 78 -5.38 13.24 -6.89
C PHE A 78 -6.79 13.37 -7.51
N GLY A 79 -7.10 14.54 -8.07
CA GLY A 79 -8.41 14.85 -8.63
C GLY A 79 -8.94 13.79 -9.60
N GLY A 80 -9.97 13.06 -9.18
CA GLY A 80 -10.65 12.04 -9.98
C GLY A 80 -9.98 10.66 -10.00
N LEU A 81 -8.87 10.46 -9.29
CA LEU A 81 -8.10 9.22 -9.29
C LEU A 81 -8.84 8.08 -8.56
N PRO A 82 -9.21 6.97 -9.22
CA PRO A 82 -9.74 5.79 -8.53
C PRO A 82 -8.64 5.11 -7.70
N ILE A 83 -8.91 4.88 -6.41
CA ILE A 83 -7.98 4.20 -5.50
C ILE A 83 -8.67 3.08 -4.72
N GLY A 84 -7.88 2.08 -4.32
CA GLY A 84 -8.28 1.08 -3.32
C GLY A 84 -7.91 1.53 -1.90
N VAL A 85 -8.74 1.20 -0.91
CA VAL A 85 -8.48 1.49 0.51
C VAL A 85 -8.30 0.15 1.23
N LYS A 86 -7.16 -0.09 1.87
CA LYS A 86 -6.95 -1.28 2.69
C LYS A 86 -8.09 -1.42 3.70
N GLU A 87 -8.67 -2.61 3.84
CA GLU A 87 -9.82 -2.84 4.74
C GLU A 87 -9.55 -2.64 6.24
N LEU A 88 -8.30 -2.34 6.61
CA LEU A 88 -7.92 -1.93 7.97
C LEU A 88 -7.86 -0.40 8.14
N ASP A 89 -8.14 0.37 7.08
CA ASP A 89 -8.35 1.82 7.10
C ASP A 89 -9.86 2.12 7.05
N GLN A 90 -10.36 2.88 8.02
CA GLN A 90 -11.79 3.13 8.16
C GLN A 90 -12.31 4.19 7.18
N VAL A 91 -13.49 3.93 6.63
CA VAL A 91 -14.28 4.87 5.81
C VAL A 91 -15.71 4.89 6.36
N THR A 92 -16.19 6.06 6.76
CA THR A 92 -17.52 6.17 7.38
C THR A 92 -18.60 5.55 6.50
N GLY A 93 -19.36 4.61 7.08
CA GLY A 93 -20.45 3.88 6.42
C GLY A 93 -20.03 2.65 5.61
N TRP A 94 -18.74 2.35 5.52
CA TRP A 94 -18.23 1.12 4.90
C TRP A 94 -17.96 0.03 5.95
N PRO A 95 -17.78 -1.24 5.55
CA PRO A 95 -17.38 -2.30 6.47
C PRO A 95 -16.07 -1.96 7.21
N ASP A 96 -15.99 -2.35 8.48
CA ASP A 96 -14.82 -2.17 9.34
C ASP A 96 -14.55 -3.50 10.07
N THR A 97 -14.15 -4.52 9.33
CA THR A 97 -14.17 -5.91 9.81
C THR A 97 -12.85 -6.36 10.43
N GLU A 98 -11.79 -5.56 10.35
CA GLU A 98 -10.40 -5.99 10.60
C GLU A 98 -9.98 -7.22 9.77
N ALA A 99 -10.66 -7.48 8.64
CA ALA A 99 -10.57 -8.72 7.88
C ALA A 99 -10.89 -10.00 8.70
N CYS A 100 -11.61 -9.84 9.83
CA CYS A 100 -11.92 -10.88 10.80
C CYS A 100 -13.41 -11.26 10.75
N ALA A 101 -13.71 -12.56 10.74
CA ALA A 101 -15.07 -13.07 10.67
C ALA A 101 -15.95 -12.66 11.87
N VAL A 102 -15.33 -12.42 13.04
CA VAL A 102 -16.02 -11.95 14.25
C VAL A 102 -16.68 -10.59 14.04
N PHE A 103 -16.07 -9.73 13.21
CA PHE A 103 -16.51 -8.35 12.98
C PHE A 103 -17.13 -8.16 11.59
N ALA A 104 -17.63 -9.24 10.97
CA ALA A 104 -18.19 -9.20 9.61
C ALA A 104 -19.31 -8.16 9.42
N ASP A 105 -20.11 -7.92 10.46
CA ASP A 105 -21.23 -6.98 10.45
C ASP A 105 -20.86 -5.56 10.95
N ARG A 106 -19.59 -5.33 11.33
CA ARG A 106 -19.14 -4.05 11.87
C ARG A 106 -19.02 -3.02 10.75
N THR A 107 -19.55 -1.82 10.99
CA THR A 107 -19.50 -0.68 10.06
C THR A 107 -18.70 0.46 10.67
N ALA A 108 -17.82 1.08 9.89
CA ALA A 108 -17.01 2.20 10.33
C ALA A 108 -17.88 3.42 10.66
N THR A 109 -17.67 3.98 11.85
CA THR A 109 -18.32 5.20 12.34
C THR A 109 -17.53 6.47 12.06
N HIS A 110 -16.33 6.33 11.50
CA HIS A 110 -15.44 7.43 11.17
C HIS A 110 -14.63 7.11 9.92
N THR A 111 -14.02 8.13 9.33
CA THR A 111 -13.02 8.00 8.28
C THR A 111 -11.64 8.29 8.86
N SER A 112 -10.65 7.45 8.55
CA SER A 112 -9.27 7.68 9.01
C SER A 112 -8.71 8.97 8.38
N VAL A 113 -7.83 9.66 9.11
CA VAL A 113 -7.28 10.95 8.64
C VAL A 113 -6.55 10.86 7.30
N MET A 114 -5.84 9.75 7.05
CA MET A 114 -5.18 9.51 5.76
C MET A 114 -6.21 9.42 4.63
N VAL A 115 -7.29 8.66 4.82
CA VAL A 115 -8.34 8.53 3.81
C VAL A 115 -9.07 9.85 3.62
N GLN A 116 -9.37 10.59 4.69
CA GLN A 116 -9.98 11.92 4.59
C GLN A 116 -9.11 12.87 3.77
N ARG A 117 -7.80 12.95 4.04
CA ARG A 117 -6.85 13.78 3.27
C ARG A 117 -6.81 13.40 1.79
N LEU A 118 -6.93 12.12 1.46
CA LEU A 118 -7.01 11.66 0.07
C LEU A 118 -8.30 12.11 -0.62
N GLN A 119 -9.44 12.02 0.07
CA GLN A 119 -10.73 12.51 -0.44
C GLN A 119 -10.68 14.03 -0.65
N ASP A 120 -10.13 14.77 0.31
CA ASP A 120 -9.95 16.23 0.22
C ASP A 120 -9.01 16.61 -0.94
N ALA A 121 -8.02 15.77 -1.25
CA ALA A 121 -7.14 15.89 -2.42
C ALA A 121 -7.77 15.35 -3.73
N GLY A 122 -9.06 15.04 -3.72
CA GLY A 122 -9.85 14.69 -4.90
C GLY A 122 -9.82 13.21 -5.31
N ALA A 123 -9.23 12.32 -4.50
CA ALA A 123 -9.23 10.89 -4.80
C ALA A 123 -10.63 10.28 -4.72
N VAL A 124 -10.90 9.31 -5.59
CA VAL A 124 -12.17 8.57 -5.67
C VAL A 124 -11.95 7.18 -5.05
N LEU A 125 -12.60 6.91 -3.92
CA LEU A 125 -12.49 5.62 -3.25
C LEU A 125 -13.36 4.58 -3.98
N ALA A 126 -12.75 3.58 -4.61
CA ALA A 126 -13.47 2.54 -5.34
C ALA A 126 -14.06 1.46 -4.42
N GLY A 127 -13.36 1.16 -3.33
CA GLY A 127 -13.76 0.13 -2.37
C GLY A 127 -12.63 -0.27 -1.43
N LEU A 128 -12.90 -1.30 -0.62
CA LEU A 128 -11.93 -1.86 0.31
C LEU A 128 -11.12 -2.99 -0.35
N THR A 129 -9.79 -2.92 -0.23
CA THR A 129 -8.88 -3.99 -0.63
C THR A 129 -8.66 -4.97 0.52
N THR A 130 -8.49 -6.24 0.17
CA THR A 130 -8.28 -7.31 1.14
C THR A 130 -6.96 -7.13 1.92
N ALA A 131 -6.97 -7.55 3.18
CA ALA A 131 -5.85 -7.54 4.09
C ALA A 131 -5.74 -8.87 4.85
N SER A 132 -4.62 -9.05 5.54
CA SER A 132 -4.55 -10.10 6.56
C SER A 132 -5.41 -9.70 7.76
N GLU A 133 -5.98 -10.69 8.44
CA GLU A 133 -6.73 -10.50 9.69
C GLU A 133 -5.89 -9.72 10.71
N PHE A 134 -6.44 -8.61 11.22
CA PHE A 134 -5.79 -7.64 12.12
C PHE A 134 -4.46 -7.05 11.60
N GLY A 135 -4.14 -7.27 10.33
CA GLY A 135 -2.82 -6.99 9.79
C GLY A 135 -1.70 -7.88 10.33
N GLY A 136 -2.04 -9.00 10.99
CA GLY A 136 -1.13 -9.76 11.86
C GLY A 136 -0.14 -10.70 11.15
N VAL A 137 -0.44 -11.11 9.91
CA VAL A 137 0.40 -12.07 9.17
C VAL A 137 0.86 -11.55 7.80
N ASN A 138 2.01 -12.02 7.33
CA ASN A 138 2.64 -11.60 6.08
C ASN A 138 2.07 -12.30 4.82
N VAL A 139 0.82 -12.76 4.90
CA VAL A 139 0.07 -13.41 3.82
C VAL A 139 -1.38 -12.93 3.85
N THR A 140 -1.90 -12.49 2.71
CA THR A 140 -3.28 -12.00 2.62
C THR A 140 -4.23 -13.16 2.33
N ARG A 141 -4.66 -13.83 3.40
CA ARG A 141 -5.69 -14.86 3.39
C ARG A 141 -6.44 -14.78 4.71
N THR A 142 -7.77 -14.72 4.67
CA THR A 142 -8.60 -14.76 5.88
C THR A 142 -9.77 -15.73 5.73
N VAL A 143 -10.36 -16.13 6.85
CA VAL A 143 -11.63 -16.89 6.85
C VAL A 143 -12.74 -16.07 6.16
N LEU A 144 -12.79 -14.76 6.43
CA LEU A 144 -13.82 -13.87 5.92
C LEU A 144 -13.72 -13.65 4.39
N ASN A 145 -12.53 -13.35 3.87
CA ASN A 145 -12.34 -12.88 2.50
C ASN A 145 -11.67 -13.90 1.59
N GLY A 146 -11.28 -15.07 2.09
CA GLY A 146 -10.51 -16.05 1.32
C GLY A 146 -9.07 -15.60 1.05
N ALA A 147 -8.44 -16.15 0.01
CA ALA A 147 -7.03 -15.85 -0.32
C ALA A 147 -6.93 -14.84 -1.46
N THR A 148 -6.07 -13.84 -1.31
CA THR A 148 -5.67 -12.95 -2.41
C THR A 148 -4.49 -13.54 -3.16
N HIS A 149 -4.49 -13.37 -4.48
CA HIS A 149 -3.49 -13.94 -5.37
C HIS A 149 -2.52 -12.88 -5.93
N ASN A 150 -1.32 -13.33 -6.26
CA ASN A 150 -0.28 -12.50 -6.85
C ASN A 150 -0.51 -12.39 -8.37
N PRO A 151 -0.58 -11.17 -8.94
CA PRO A 151 -0.80 -10.97 -10.37
C PRO A 151 0.31 -11.53 -11.26
N TRP A 152 1.52 -11.74 -10.72
CA TRP A 152 2.61 -12.40 -11.46
C TRP A 152 2.44 -13.91 -11.54
N ARG A 153 1.66 -14.52 -10.64
CA ARG A 153 1.37 -15.95 -10.63
C ARG A 153 0.18 -16.29 -9.73
N GLN A 154 -0.94 -16.65 -10.35
CA GLN A 154 -2.14 -17.12 -9.67
C GLN A 154 -1.84 -18.27 -8.69
N GLY A 155 -2.51 -18.28 -7.54
CA GLY A 155 -2.25 -19.24 -6.45
C GLY A 155 -1.02 -18.93 -5.59
N ARG A 156 -0.21 -17.92 -5.91
CA ARG A 156 0.85 -17.42 -5.03
C ARG A 156 0.38 -16.23 -4.21
N THR A 157 0.96 -16.05 -3.03
CA THR A 157 0.66 -14.90 -2.18
C THR A 157 1.23 -13.61 -2.78
N PRO A 158 0.48 -12.48 -2.76
CA PRO A 158 1.02 -11.16 -3.02
C PRO A 158 1.80 -10.60 -1.82
N GLY A 159 1.97 -11.37 -0.74
CA GLY A 159 2.47 -10.91 0.55
C GLY A 159 1.34 -10.42 1.45
N GLY A 160 1.71 -9.75 2.54
CA GLY A 160 0.74 -9.23 3.50
C GLY A 160 1.37 -8.30 4.53
N SER A 161 0.58 -7.55 5.27
CA SER A 161 -0.88 -7.60 5.30
C SER A 161 -1.61 -6.70 4.30
N SER A 162 -0.91 -5.89 3.50
CA SER A 162 -1.55 -5.05 2.46
C SER A 162 -1.57 -5.73 1.08
N GLY A 163 -1.82 -7.05 1.04
CA GLY A 163 -1.69 -7.82 -0.20
C GLY A 163 -2.78 -7.55 -1.22
N GLY A 164 -4.03 -7.27 -0.80
CA GLY A 164 -5.09 -6.81 -1.69
C GLY A 164 -4.72 -5.50 -2.38
N SER A 165 -4.23 -4.52 -1.62
CA SER A 165 -3.72 -3.25 -2.18
C SER A 165 -2.63 -3.49 -3.22
N ALA A 166 -1.65 -4.34 -2.91
CA ALA A 166 -0.53 -4.61 -3.83
C ALA A 166 -0.97 -5.40 -5.07
N ALA A 167 -1.86 -6.39 -4.91
CA ALA A 167 -2.44 -7.15 -6.01
C ALA A 167 -3.29 -6.26 -6.92
N ALA A 168 -4.09 -5.35 -6.36
CA ALA A 168 -4.91 -4.41 -7.13
C ALA A 168 -4.05 -3.46 -7.96
N VAL A 169 -2.98 -2.90 -7.38
CA VAL A 169 -2.10 -1.95 -8.07
C VAL A 169 -1.24 -2.63 -9.14
N ALA A 170 -0.61 -3.77 -8.81
CA ALA A 170 0.24 -4.51 -9.74
C ALA A 170 -0.57 -5.26 -10.81
N GLY A 171 -1.79 -5.70 -10.48
CA GLY A 171 -2.72 -6.36 -11.40
C GLY A 171 -3.42 -5.41 -12.37
N GLY A 172 -3.18 -4.10 -12.26
CA GLY A 172 -3.79 -3.14 -13.18
C GLY A 172 -5.24 -2.79 -12.87
N LEU A 173 -5.75 -3.09 -11.67
CA LEU A 173 -7.14 -2.82 -11.29
C LEU A 173 -7.34 -1.35 -10.90
N VAL A 174 -6.37 -0.81 -10.16
CA VAL A 174 -6.21 0.62 -9.83
C VAL A 174 -4.72 0.99 -9.95
N THR A 175 -4.39 2.28 -9.93
CA THR A 175 -2.99 2.75 -10.03
C THR A 175 -2.34 3.02 -8.67
N LEU A 176 -3.15 3.16 -7.62
CA LEU A 176 -2.72 3.51 -6.26
C LEU A 176 -3.69 2.91 -5.22
N ALA A 177 -3.16 2.51 -4.07
CA ALA A 177 -3.98 2.04 -2.96
C ALA A 177 -3.34 2.37 -1.61
N THR A 178 -4.18 2.59 -0.58
CA THR A 178 -3.69 2.73 0.80
C THR A 178 -3.06 1.42 1.26
N ALA A 179 -2.13 1.53 2.21
CA ALA A 179 -1.49 0.39 2.83
C ALA A 179 -0.98 0.76 4.24
N GLY A 180 -0.73 -0.27 5.06
CA GLY A 180 -0.22 -0.10 6.42
C GLY A 180 0.90 -1.08 6.72
N ASP A 181 1.90 -0.69 7.50
CA ASP A 181 3.10 -1.48 7.79
C ASP A 181 3.40 -1.44 9.29
N GLY A 182 3.33 -2.60 9.96
CA GLY A 182 3.84 -2.79 11.32
C GLY A 182 5.22 -3.45 11.31
N GLY A 183 5.29 -4.64 10.72
CA GLY A 183 6.51 -5.46 10.60
C GLY A 183 6.99 -5.69 9.17
N GLY A 184 6.49 -4.94 8.19
CA GLY A 184 6.80 -5.14 6.76
C GLY A 184 5.59 -5.03 5.84
N SER A 185 4.39 -4.78 6.37
CA SER A 185 3.14 -4.98 5.64
C SER A 185 2.83 -4.02 4.48
N ILE A 186 3.68 -3.02 4.21
CA ILE A 186 3.73 -2.27 2.93
C ILE A 186 4.86 -2.84 2.06
N ARG A 187 6.06 -3.00 2.64
CA ARG A 187 7.29 -3.36 1.92
C ARG A 187 7.30 -4.79 1.39
N ILE A 188 6.80 -5.75 2.18
CA ILE A 188 6.71 -7.17 1.81
C ILE A 188 5.80 -7.34 0.59
N PRO A 189 4.53 -6.89 0.62
CA PRO A 189 3.67 -7.08 -0.54
C PRO A 189 4.16 -6.28 -1.76
N ALA A 190 4.68 -5.07 -1.57
CA ALA A 190 5.30 -4.33 -2.67
C ALA A 190 6.49 -5.08 -3.29
N GLY A 191 7.35 -5.71 -2.48
CA GLY A 191 8.47 -6.53 -2.97
C GLY A 191 8.01 -7.78 -3.72
N PHE A 192 6.91 -8.40 -3.30
CA PHE A 192 6.34 -9.60 -3.94
C PHE A 192 5.60 -9.29 -5.24
N THR A 193 5.13 -8.05 -5.41
CA THR A 193 4.38 -7.62 -6.59
C THR A 193 5.12 -6.61 -7.46
N GLY A 194 6.39 -6.31 -7.18
CA GLY A 194 7.23 -5.44 -8.01
C GLY A 194 6.82 -3.96 -7.97
N LEU A 195 6.31 -3.49 -6.82
CA LEU A 195 5.83 -2.13 -6.59
C LEU A 195 6.80 -1.32 -5.71
N VAL A 196 6.54 -0.02 -5.61
CA VAL A 196 7.16 0.85 -4.60
C VAL A 196 6.34 0.75 -3.31
N GLY A 197 7.01 0.36 -2.22
CA GLY A 197 6.45 0.34 -0.87
C GLY A 197 7.37 1.03 0.11
N LEU A 198 6.94 2.16 0.66
CA LEU A 198 7.73 2.95 1.61
C LEU A 198 7.11 2.89 3.01
N LYS A 199 7.90 2.41 3.97
CA LYS A 199 7.66 2.60 5.39
C LYS A 199 8.36 3.86 5.84
N ALA A 200 7.61 4.95 6.06
CA ALA A 200 8.17 6.21 6.55
C ALA A 200 8.49 6.17 8.06
N THR A 201 9.07 7.25 8.57
CA THR A 201 9.21 7.49 10.01
C THR A 201 7.84 7.40 10.70
N PHE A 202 7.76 6.72 11.84
CA PHE A 202 6.56 6.66 12.67
C PHE A 202 6.01 8.07 12.96
N GLY A 203 4.69 8.24 12.88
CA GLY A 203 4.00 9.52 13.06
C GLY A 203 4.05 10.46 11.86
N ARG A 204 4.73 10.12 10.75
CA ARG A 204 4.75 10.97 9.54
C ARG A 204 3.36 11.17 8.93
N ILE A 205 2.56 10.10 8.87
CA ILE A 205 1.14 10.14 8.56
C ILE A 205 0.40 9.80 9.87
N PRO A 206 -0.51 10.68 10.35
CA PRO A 206 -1.22 10.48 11.60
C PRO A 206 -2.18 9.28 11.54
N ARG A 207 -2.47 8.67 12.69
CA ARG A 207 -3.46 7.59 12.86
C ARG A 207 -4.76 8.07 13.53
N ALA A 208 -5.08 9.34 13.37
CA ALA A 208 -6.32 9.95 13.85
C ALA A 208 -7.57 9.43 13.12
N PRO A 209 -8.78 9.53 13.70
CA PRO A 209 -9.10 10.15 15.00
C PRO A 209 -8.89 9.24 16.22
N HIS A 210 -8.67 7.95 16.03
CA HIS A 210 -8.49 6.96 17.09
C HIS A 210 -7.07 6.40 17.10
N ALA A 211 -6.08 7.28 17.27
CA ALA A 211 -4.69 6.88 17.30
C ALA A 211 -4.44 5.92 18.47
N GLN A 212 -4.09 4.67 18.15
CA GLN A 212 -3.79 3.65 19.15
C GLN A 212 -2.36 3.80 19.68
N LEU A 213 -2.21 3.75 21.00
CA LEU A 213 -0.93 3.71 21.70
C LEU A 213 -0.51 2.24 21.95
N GLY A 214 -0.29 1.53 20.85
CA GLY A 214 0.10 0.12 20.83
C GLY A 214 1.61 -0.12 20.89
N ASN A 215 2.08 -1.11 20.12
CA ASN A 215 3.50 -1.38 19.94
C ASN A 215 4.27 -0.29 19.15
N LEU A 216 3.59 0.79 18.75
CA LEU A 216 4.12 1.96 18.02
C LEU A 216 4.91 1.58 16.76
N THR A 217 4.56 0.47 16.12
CA THR A 217 5.22 0.02 14.89
C THR A 217 4.40 0.31 13.64
N VAL A 218 3.10 0.59 13.76
CA VAL A 218 2.21 0.73 12.60
C VAL A 218 2.34 2.11 11.97
N ASN A 219 2.67 2.13 10.67
CA ASN A 219 2.65 3.32 9.83
C ASN A 219 1.62 3.15 8.73
N ALA A 220 0.86 4.23 8.48
CA ALA A 220 0.06 4.37 7.28
C ALA A 220 0.92 4.80 6.08
N GLY A 221 0.47 4.47 4.88
CA GLY A 221 1.17 4.76 3.63
C GLY A 221 0.41 4.22 2.41
N CYS A 222 1.14 3.94 1.34
CA CYS A 222 0.59 3.41 0.10
C CYS A 222 1.47 2.31 -0.50
N VAL A 223 0.90 1.60 -1.46
CA VAL A 223 1.63 0.87 -2.49
C VAL A 223 1.37 1.53 -3.84
N SER A 224 2.41 1.74 -4.64
CA SER A 224 2.34 2.53 -5.87
C SER A 224 3.26 1.98 -6.96
N ARG A 225 3.06 2.43 -8.19
CA ARG A 225 3.89 2.00 -9.34
C ARG A 225 5.17 2.82 -9.50
N SER A 226 5.25 3.99 -8.87
CA SER A 226 6.39 4.90 -9.04
C SER A 226 6.78 5.62 -7.76
N VAL A 227 8.03 6.09 -7.71
CA VAL A 227 8.53 6.91 -6.60
C VAL A 227 7.79 8.25 -6.53
N ARG A 228 7.34 8.80 -7.67
CA ARG A 228 6.58 10.07 -7.69
C ARG A 228 5.17 9.93 -7.14
N ASP A 229 4.50 8.79 -7.38
CA ASP A 229 3.21 8.51 -6.75
C ASP A 229 3.33 8.49 -5.22
N THR A 230 4.38 7.81 -4.70
CA THR A 230 4.66 7.78 -3.26
C THR A 230 5.00 9.17 -2.73
N ALA A 231 5.78 9.96 -3.46
CA ALA A 231 6.12 11.32 -3.03
C ALA A 231 4.86 12.20 -2.93
N ARG A 232 4.00 12.19 -3.96
CA ARG A 232 2.72 12.92 -3.94
C ARG A 232 1.79 12.42 -2.84
N TRP A 233 1.79 11.12 -2.55
CA TRP A 233 1.04 10.57 -1.43
C TRP A 233 1.46 11.20 -0.11
N PHE A 234 2.76 11.32 0.16
CA PHE A 234 3.26 11.97 1.36
C PHE A 234 2.93 13.47 1.35
N ASP A 235 3.01 14.16 0.20
CA ASP A 235 2.60 15.57 0.08
C ASP A 235 1.15 15.80 0.53
N VAL A 236 0.27 14.85 0.25
CA VAL A 236 -1.15 14.91 0.61
C VAL A 236 -1.42 14.43 2.04
N CYS A 237 -0.82 13.31 2.43
CA CYS A 237 -1.25 12.57 3.62
C CYS A 237 -0.43 12.89 4.88
N ALA A 238 0.81 13.37 4.73
CA ALA A 238 1.69 13.63 5.86
C ALA A 238 1.28 14.89 6.61
N GLY A 239 1.82 15.02 7.83
CA GLY A 239 1.69 16.25 8.61
C GLY A 239 0.85 16.09 9.86
N ARG A 240 0.93 17.10 10.73
CA ARG A 240 0.41 17.04 12.11
C ARG A 240 -1.11 16.88 12.13
N ASP A 241 -1.63 16.15 13.10
CA ASP A 241 -3.05 16.15 13.46
C ASP A 241 -3.20 16.22 14.99
N ALA A 242 -4.02 17.15 15.49
CA ALA A 242 -4.17 17.37 16.93
C ALA A 242 -4.79 16.19 17.68
N ARG A 243 -5.46 15.27 16.97
CA ARG A 243 -6.08 14.05 17.52
C ARG A 243 -5.10 12.89 17.60
N ASP A 244 -3.89 13.05 17.06
CA ASP A 244 -2.79 12.10 17.19
C ASP A 244 -1.58 12.79 17.84
N PRO A 245 -1.34 12.60 19.14
CA PRO A 245 -0.25 13.27 19.86
C PRO A 245 1.15 12.82 19.40
N LEU A 246 1.26 11.70 18.67
CA LEU A 246 2.52 11.19 18.13
C LEU A 246 2.76 11.62 16.68
N SER A 247 1.83 12.39 16.09
CA SER A 247 2.00 12.91 14.74
C SER A 247 3.15 13.91 14.65
N LEU A 248 3.96 13.77 13.61
CA LEU A 248 5.09 14.65 13.34
C LEU A 248 4.64 15.94 12.67
N ALA A 249 5.44 17.00 12.85
CA ALA A 249 5.25 18.26 12.15
C ALA A 249 5.34 18.11 10.63
N ASP A 250 4.71 19.05 9.94
CA ASP A 250 4.75 19.16 8.48
C ASP A 250 6.19 19.34 7.99
N THR A 251 6.42 18.95 6.74
CA THR A 251 7.71 19.09 6.07
C THR A 251 7.52 19.70 4.70
N ASP A 252 8.62 20.16 4.10
CA ASP A 252 8.60 20.60 2.70
C ASP A 252 8.04 19.49 1.79
N PRO A 253 7.39 19.87 0.67
CA PRO A 253 6.88 18.91 -0.29
C PRO A 253 7.98 17.98 -0.86
N TRP A 254 7.63 16.71 -1.06
CA TRP A 254 8.51 15.66 -1.57
C TRP A 254 8.51 15.59 -3.10
N GLU A 255 7.34 15.56 -3.76
CA GLU A 255 7.26 15.36 -5.22
C GLU A 255 8.02 16.45 -6.00
N PRO A 256 7.87 17.76 -5.70
CA PRO A 256 8.59 18.81 -6.42
C PRO A 256 10.11 18.78 -6.21
N ARG A 257 10.58 18.05 -5.20
CA ARG A 257 12.00 17.93 -4.85
C ARG A 257 12.62 16.61 -5.32
N LEU A 258 11.88 15.77 -6.05
CA LEU A 258 12.46 14.56 -6.62
C LEU A 258 13.62 14.91 -7.55
N GLY A 259 14.73 14.19 -7.39
CA GLY A 259 15.94 14.42 -8.18
C GLY A 259 16.85 15.56 -7.67
N THR A 260 16.34 16.51 -6.88
CA THR A 260 17.11 17.71 -6.46
C THR A 260 18.24 17.38 -5.49
N PHE A 261 18.18 16.22 -4.84
CA PHE A 261 19.17 15.77 -3.86
C PHE A 261 20.13 14.70 -4.40
N LEU A 262 20.07 14.33 -5.69
CA LEU A 262 20.91 13.24 -6.23
C LEU A 262 22.40 13.51 -6.07
N ASP A 263 22.85 14.73 -6.37
CA ASP A 263 24.27 15.08 -6.21
C ASP A 263 24.70 15.09 -4.74
N THR A 264 23.77 15.39 -3.81
CA THR A 264 24.06 15.33 -2.37
C THR A 264 24.29 13.90 -1.89
N LEU A 265 23.83 12.88 -2.63
CA LEU A 265 24.06 11.47 -2.31
C LEU A 265 25.46 11.00 -2.75
N ARG A 266 26.18 11.74 -3.60
CA ARG A 266 27.50 11.30 -4.09
C ARG A 266 28.53 11.22 -2.98
N GLY A 267 29.40 10.20 -3.04
CA GLY A 267 30.50 10.03 -2.09
C GLY A 267 30.09 9.64 -0.66
N LYS A 268 28.79 9.42 -0.39
CA LYS A 268 28.27 9.06 0.92
C LYS A 268 28.67 7.64 1.33
N ARG A 269 28.45 7.33 2.61
CA ARG A 269 28.70 6.00 3.18
C ARG A 269 27.44 5.14 3.02
N VAL A 270 27.64 3.86 2.73
CA VAL A 270 26.55 2.88 2.62
C VAL A 270 26.93 1.60 3.37
N ALA A 271 25.99 1.06 4.13
CA ALA A 271 26.09 -0.28 4.68
C ALA A 271 25.23 -1.22 3.84
N VAL A 272 25.79 -2.33 3.40
CA VAL A 272 25.07 -3.38 2.66
C VAL A 272 24.93 -4.56 3.60
N VAL A 273 23.79 -4.63 4.28
CA VAL A 273 23.52 -5.64 5.30
C VAL A 273 22.53 -6.66 4.74
N PRO A 274 22.93 -7.93 4.57
CA PRO A 274 22.03 -8.94 4.04
C PRO A 274 20.91 -9.26 5.03
N ASP A 275 21.25 -9.67 6.25
CA ASP A 275 20.32 -10.40 7.13
C ASP A 275 20.00 -9.72 8.46
N TRP A 276 20.69 -8.62 8.78
CA TRP A 276 20.62 -7.98 10.10
C TRP A 276 20.80 -8.96 11.28
N GLY A 277 21.57 -10.02 11.06
CA GLY A 277 21.84 -11.06 12.06
C GLY A 277 20.69 -12.04 12.31
N GLY A 278 19.62 -12.04 11.50
CA GLY A 278 18.46 -12.92 11.75
C GLY A 278 17.57 -13.28 10.56
N ALA A 279 17.70 -12.61 9.41
CA ALA A 279 16.87 -12.93 8.24
C ALA A 279 17.45 -14.10 7.42
N VAL A 280 16.56 -14.97 6.93
CA VAL A 280 16.93 -16.00 5.95
C VAL A 280 16.78 -15.44 4.55
N ILE A 281 17.84 -15.51 3.74
CA ILE A 281 17.87 -14.91 2.41
C ILE A 281 18.11 -15.99 1.36
N SER A 282 17.26 -16.01 0.34
CA SER A 282 17.50 -16.84 -0.84
C SER A 282 18.77 -16.37 -1.57
N PRO A 283 19.74 -17.26 -1.87
CA PRO A 283 20.91 -16.91 -2.65
C PRO A 283 20.55 -16.32 -4.02
N ALA A 284 19.49 -16.83 -4.66
CA ALA A 284 19.03 -16.33 -5.95
C ALA A 284 18.56 -14.86 -5.86
N MET A 285 17.81 -14.52 -4.83
CA MET A 285 17.37 -13.14 -4.58
C MET A 285 18.57 -12.24 -4.24
N TRP A 286 19.47 -12.71 -3.37
CA TRP A 286 20.63 -11.94 -2.95
C TRP A 286 21.55 -11.59 -4.12
N ASN A 287 21.79 -12.53 -5.04
CA ASN A 287 22.64 -12.28 -6.20
C ASN A 287 22.10 -11.15 -7.09
N VAL A 288 20.77 -11.10 -7.28
CA VAL A 288 20.12 -10.01 -8.03
C VAL A 288 20.25 -8.68 -7.29
N LEU A 289 19.98 -8.66 -5.98
CA LEU A 289 20.06 -7.45 -5.16
C LEU A 289 21.48 -6.91 -5.07
N SER A 290 22.46 -7.77 -4.78
CA SER A 290 23.87 -7.39 -4.66
C SER A 290 24.37 -6.75 -5.96
N SER A 291 24.05 -7.33 -7.12
CA SER A 291 24.46 -6.75 -8.41
C SER A 291 23.88 -5.34 -8.63
N ARG A 292 22.62 -5.09 -8.25
CA ARG A 292 22.00 -3.76 -8.35
C ARG A 292 22.60 -2.76 -7.36
N ILE A 293 22.87 -3.21 -6.14
CA ILE A 293 23.52 -2.40 -5.09
C ILE A 293 24.94 -2.02 -5.52
N ASP A 294 25.70 -2.95 -6.09
CA ASP A 294 27.05 -2.71 -6.60
C ASP A 294 27.04 -1.61 -7.69
N GLY A 295 26.04 -1.64 -8.58
CA GLY A 295 25.81 -0.59 -9.57
C GLY A 295 25.55 0.78 -8.94
N LEU A 296 24.61 0.89 -7.99
CA LEU A 296 24.34 2.14 -7.28
C LEU A 296 25.58 2.68 -6.55
N ILE A 297 26.37 1.79 -5.96
CA ILE A 297 27.61 2.16 -5.29
C ILE A 297 28.61 2.76 -6.27
N ALA A 298 28.77 2.16 -7.44
CA ALA A 298 29.63 2.68 -8.49
C ALA A 298 29.12 4.03 -9.02
N ASP A 299 27.84 4.13 -9.36
CA ASP A 299 27.22 5.32 -9.97
C ASP A 299 27.28 6.56 -9.07
N PHE A 300 27.12 6.37 -7.76
CA PHE A 300 27.17 7.46 -6.78
C PHE A 300 28.54 7.59 -6.09
N GLY A 301 29.49 6.70 -6.36
CA GLY A 301 30.79 6.66 -5.67
C GLY A 301 30.65 6.44 -4.16
N TRP A 302 29.68 5.64 -3.73
CA TRP A 302 29.46 5.38 -2.30
C TRP A 302 30.61 4.58 -1.68
N LYS A 303 30.93 4.90 -0.43
CA LYS A 303 31.94 4.19 0.36
C LYS A 303 31.25 3.14 1.23
N ARG A 304 31.49 1.86 0.92
CA ARG A 304 30.99 0.78 1.78
C ARG A 304 31.59 0.88 3.16
N VAL A 305 30.75 0.69 4.17
CA VAL A 305 31.18 0.60 5.57
C VAL A 305 30.52 -0.58 6.25
N ASP A 306 31.30 -1.24 7.08
CA ASP A 306 30.79 -2.26 7.98
C ASP A 306 30.18 -1.60 9.21
N ILE A 307 29.08 -2.18 9.69
CA ILE A 307 28.41 -1.76 10.90
C ILE A 307 28.14 -2.98 11.77
N ASN A 308 28.04 -2.77 13.08
CA ASN A 308 27.55 -3.81 13.98
C ASN A 308 26.06 -4.02 13.72
N THR A 309 25.70 -5.21 13.25
CA THR A 309 24.32 -5.62 12.95
C THR A 309 23.70 -6.45 14.07
N SER A 310 24.39 -6.61 15.21
CA SER A 310 23.83 -7.26 16.39
C SER A 310 22.67 -6.43 16.93
N LEU A 311 21.47 -6.94 16.75
CA LEU A 311 20.23 -6.36 17.26
C LEU A 311 19.68 -7.25 18.38
N PRO A 312 19.10 -6.67 19.45
CA PRO A 312 18.39 -7.47 20.44
C PRO A 312 17.22 -8.22 19.78
N SER A 313 16.96 -9.44 20.23
CA SER A 313 15.79 -10.19 19.78
C SER A 313 14.52 -9.54 20.32
N MET A 314 13.86 -8.73 19.50
CA MET A 314 12.63 -8.01 19.86
C MET A 314 11.35 -8.72 19.39
N GLY A 315 11.48 -9.84 18.68
CA GLY A 315 10.33 -10.53 18.07
C GLY A 315 9.28 -10.96 19.09
N ALA A 316 9.70 -11.49 20.23
CA ALA A 316 8.78 -11.87 21.31
C ALA A 316 8.06 -10.66 21.92
N ALA A 317 8.79 -9.57 22.20
CA ALA A 317 8.20 -8.34 22.74
C ALA A 317 7.19 -7.71 21.76
N TRP A 318 7.54 -7.67 20.48
CA TRP A 318 6.64 -7.20 19.42
C TRP A 318 5.39 -8.07 19.29
N SER A 319 5.55 -9.39 19.35
CA SER A 319 4.44 -10.34 19.26
C SER A 319 3.50 -10.22 20.47
N ILE A 320 4.04 -10.22 21.70
CA ILE A 320 3.24 -10.11 22.94
C ILE A 320 2.45 -8.80 22.95
N SER A 321 3.09 -7.68 22.63
CA SER A 321 2.41 -6.37 22.61
C SER A 321 1.29 -6.29 21.57
N GLY A 322 1.48 -6.88 20.38
CA GLY A 322 0.40 -6.96 19.37
C GLY A 322 -0.74 -7.90 19.77
N MET A 323 -0.45 -9.03 20.43
CA MET A 323 -1.50 -9.97 20.88
C MET A 323 -2.39 -9.38 21.97
N ILE A 324 -1.87 -8.48 22.82
CA ILE A 324 -2.68 -7.77 23.81
C ILE A 324 -3.75 -6.90 23.13
N GLU A 325 -3.40 -6.21 22.04
CA GLU A 325 -4.36 -5.41 21.27
C GLU A 325 -5.45 -6.26 20.62
N ILE A 326 -5.08 -7.39 20.01
CA ILE A 326 -6.05 -8.31 19.39
C ILE A 326 -6.96 -8.91 20.46
N HIS A 327 -6.41 -9.37 21.58
CA HIS A 327 -7.20 -9.90 22.69
C HIS A 327 -8.17 -8.84 23.24
N ALA A 328 -7.72 -7.59 23.38
CA ALA A 328 -8.58 -6.48 23.80
C ALA A 328 -9.67 -6.17 22.77
N ALA A 329 -9.39 -6.27 21.47
CA ALA A 329 -10.36 -6.07 20.40
C ALA A 329 -11.42 -7.18 20.35
N LEU A 330 -11.02 -8.43 20.56
CA LEU A 330 -11.94 -9.59 20.61
C LEU A 330 -12.83 -9.57 21.86
N ALA A 331 -12.35 -9.01 22.98
CA ALA A 331 -13.13 -8.77 24.18
C ALA A 331 -14.01 -9.97 24.59
N GLU A 332 -15.33 -9.80 24.66
CA GLU A 332 -16.30 -10.83 25.06
C GLU A 332 -16.43 -12.00 24.09
N HIS A 333 -15.95 -11.86 22.85
CA HIS A 333 -15.96 -12.95 21.87
C HIS A 333 -14.90 -14.02 22.21
N TRP A 334 -13.84 -13.66 22.94
CA TRP A 334 -12.80 -14.60 23.35
C TRP A 334 -13.19 -15.35 24.63
N PRO A 335 -13.01 -16.70 24.71
CA PRO A 335 -12.36 -17.58 23.74
C PRO A 335 -13.32 -18.26 22.73
N ALA A 336 -14.62 -17.98 22.79
CA ALA A 336 -15.63 -18.69 21.99
C ALA A 336 -15.44 -18.54 20.46
N CYS A 337 -14.81 -17.46 20.01
CA CYS A 337 -14.54 -17.21 18.60
C CYS A 337 -13.27 -17.88 18.05
N ALA A 338 -12.52 -18.65 18.86
CA ALA A 338 -11.21 -19.16 18.46
C ALA A 338 -11.24 -19.96 17.14
N ASP A 339 -12.28 -20.75 16.92
CA ASP A 339 -12.40 -21.62 15.74
C ASP A 339 -12.77 -20.88 14.43
N ILE A 340 -13.13 -19.60 14.52
CA ILE A 340 -13.48 -18.77 13.35
C ILE A 340 -12.43 -17.68 13.04
N LEU A 341 -11.34 -17.62 13.82
CA LEU A 341 -10.19 -16.78 13.53
C LEU A 341 -9.34 -17.39 12.40
N THR A 342 -8.61 -16.54 11.71
CA THR A 342 -7.69 -16.97 10.66
C THR A 342 -6.48 -17.69 11.27
N PRO A 343 -6.17 -18.95 10.88
CA PRO A 343 -5.07 -19.73 11.45
C PRO A 343 -3.66 -19.19 11.19
#